data_AF-A0A8C9DP42-F1
#
_entry.id   AF-A0A8C9DP42-F1
#
_cell.length_a   1.000
_cell.length_b   1.000
_cell.length_c   1.000
_cell.angle_alpha   90.00
_cell.angle_beta   90.00
_cell.angle_gamma   90.00
#
_symmetry.space_group_name_H-M   'P 1'
#
loop_
_entity.id
_entity.type
_entity.pdbx_description
1 polymer ?
#
loop_
_entity_poly.entity_id
_entity_poly.type
_entity_poly.pdbx_seq_one_letter_code
_entity_poly.pdbx_strand_id
1 'polypeptide(L)'
;SFCLKVFSGLVHMFLPAQKVVNRPGLELGKVVIKKFCNQKVSVETGESVRGQAAYVIQSSCGKINDTLMESLITINVCKTTWPTRKNDNIHRLFYIPVDDFCVEPAVLWGIQEDIADFHWKCIIVSLQTGGAKKVTSFLDRPNVEFALFHQEGRAIGVDRMFLAGDARGWVSILMDDMPHVAQHTMLQESYYLLGPLRFMPFFIHGIFSGSAVSRINNAASEAVDVTNTFPEKDKMTHCSKVLVIDISMILAEAIHVPL
;
A
#
# COMPACT_ATOMS: atom_id res chain seq x y z
N SER A 1 14.09 -6.34 -29.16
CA SER A 1 14.13 -6.41 -27.69
C SER A 1 13.68 -5.07 -27.13
N PHE A 2 12.53 -5.02 -26.48
CA PHE A 2 12.14 -3.84 -25.71
C PHE A 2 13.04 -3.76 -24.47
N CYS A 3 13.78 -2.67 -24.30
CA CYS A 3 14.59 -2.46 -23.11
C CYS A 3 13.72 -1.72 -22.09
N LEU A 4 13.62 -2.30 -20.89
CA LEU A 4 12.85 -1.80 -19.76
C LEU A 4 13.77 -1.00 -18.82
N LYS A 5 13.28 0.15 -18.34
CA LYS A 5 13.95 0.98 -17.34
C LYS A 5 13.00 1.29 -16.20
N VAL A 6 13.51 1.17 -14.98
CA VAL A 6 12.75 1.44 -13.76
C VAL A 6 13.48 2.53 -12.98
N PHE A 7 12.77 3.62 -12.69
CA PHE A 7 13.27 4.75 -11.90
C PHE A 7 12.56 4.78 -10.55
N SER A 8 13.23 5.36 -9.54
CA SER A 8 12.68 5.56 -8.20
C SER A 8 12.90 7.00 -7.74
N GLY A 9 11.97 7.55 -6.97
CA GLY A 9 12.17 8.83 -6.28
C GLY A 9 13.01 8.72 -5.00
N LEU A 10 13.25 9.86 -4.34
CA LEU A 10 14.21 9.96 -3.23
C LEU A 10 13.78 9.19 -1.98
N VAL A 11 12.48 9.20 -1.68
CA VAL A 11 11.96 8.60 -0.45
C VAL A 11 11.95 7.06 -0.52
N HIS A 12 12.06 6.51 -1.73
CA HIS A 12 12.04 5.06 -1.99
C HIS A 12 13.38 4.48 -2.43
N MET A 13 14.45 5.27 -2.41
CA MET A 13 15.71 4.94 -3.06
C MET A 13 16.42 3.68 -2.52
N PHE A 14 15.92 3.04 -1.45
CA PHE A 14 16.67 1.95 -0.81
C PHE A 14 15.95 0.62 -0.55
N LEU A 15 14.61 0.50 -0.57
CA LEU A 15 13.99 -0.76 -0.12
C LEU A 15 12.95 -1.35 -1.09
N PRO A 16 11.77 -0.76 -1.34
CA PRO A 16 10.76 -1.44 -2.15
C PRO A 16 11.14 -1.42 -3.64
N ALA A 17 11.56 -0.27 -4.19
CA ALA A 17 11.96 -0.19 -5.60
C ALA A 17 13.16 -1.09 -5.94
N GLN A 18 14.18 -1.15 -5.07
CA GLN A 18 15.34 -2.03 -5.26
C GLN A 18 14.94 -3.51 -5.22
N LYS A 19 14.07 -3.90 -4.26
CA LYS A 19 13.54 -5.26 -4.20
C LYS A 19 12.73 -5.62 -5.45
N VAL A 20 11.95 -4.67 -5.97
CA VAL A 20 11.15 -4.85 -7.18
C VAL A 20 12.03 -5.11 -8.40
N VAL A 21 13.12 -4.37 -8.60
CA VAL A 21 14.01 -4.60 -9.76
C VAL A 21 14.92 -5.81 -9.59
N ASN A 22 15.31 -6.17 -8.36
CA ASN A 22 16.16 -7.33 -8.11
C ASN A 22 15.48 -8.65 -8.49
N ARG A 23 14.15 -8.75 -8.34
CA ARG A 23 13.37 -9.97 -8.64
C ARG A 23 13.48 -10.40 -10.11
N PRO A 24 13.24 -9.53 -11.11
CA PRO A 24 13.45 -9.83 -12.52
C PRO A 24 14.92 -9.72 -12.98
N GLY A 25 15.87 -9.41 -12.09
CA GLY A 25 17.28 -9.21 -12.45
C GLY A 25 17.56 -7.90 -13.18
N LEU A 26 16.78 -6.85 -12.92
CA LEU A 26 16.95 -5.51 -13.47
C LEU A 26 17.73 -4.61 -12.51
N GLU A 27 18.31 -3.54 -13.06
CA GLU A 27 18.94 -2.47 -12.27
C GLU A 27 18.08 -1.21 -12.29
N LEU A 28 18.09 -0.45 -11.19
CA LEU A 28 17.47 0.87 -11.15
C LEU A 28 18.19 1.80 -12.12
N GLY A 29 17.39 2.56 -12.86
CA GLY A 29 17.89 3.57 -13.76
C GLY A 29 18.57 4.71 -13.01
N LYS A 30 19.60 5.29 -13.63
CA LYS A 30 20.35 6.39 -13.04
C LYS A 30 19.52 7.66 -13.04
N VAL A 31 19.12 8.12 -11.87
CA VAL A 31 18.41 9.40 -11.68
C VAL A 31 19.07 10.21 -10.58
N VAL A 32 19.26 11.50 -10.85
CA VAL A 32 19.81 12.47 -9.91
C VAL A 32 18.68 13.42 -9.53
N ILE A 33 18.23 13.33 -8.28
CA ILE A 33 17.18 14.21 -7.74
C ILE A 33 17.84 15.16 -6.75
N LYS A 34 17.67 16.47 -6.98
CA LYS A 34 18.22 17.54 -6.14
C LYS A 34 17.10 18.43 -5.62
N LYS A 35 17.19 18.81 -4.35
CA LYS A 35 16.33 19.85 -3.78
C LYS A 35 17.15 21.11 -3.55
N PHE A 36 16.77 22.19 -4.21
CA PHE A 36 17.41 23.50 -4.07
C PHE A 36 16.97 24.21 -2.79
N CYS A 37 17.77 25.20 -2.34
CA CYS A 37 17.48 26.00 -1.14
C CYS A 37 16.14 26.76 -1.22
N ASN A 38 15.67 27.08 -2.43
CA ASN A 38 14.36 27.69 -2.69
C ASN A 38 13.20 26.66 -2.73
N GLN A 39 13.42 25.45 -2.21
CA GLN A 39 12.48 24.34 -2.17
C GLN A 39 12.07 23.75 -3.54
N LYS A 40 12.70 24.20 -4.65
CA LYS A 40 12.48 23.58 -5.96
C LYS A 40 13.14 22.22 -6.04
N VAL A 41 12.42 21.26 -6.61
CA VAL A 41 12.93 19.92 -6.95
C VAL A 41 13.44 19.93 -8.39
N SER A 42 14.61 19.34 -8.63
CA SER A 42 15.17 19.06 -9.95
C SER A 42 15.41 17.58 -10.11
N VAL A 43 15.11 17.04 -11.29
CA VAL A 43 15.34 15.64 -11.65
C VAL A 43 16.09 15.59 -12.96
N GLU A 44 17.20 14.87 -12.99
CA GLU A 44 18.03 14.64 -14.17
C GLU A 44 18.25 13.14 -14.35
N THR A 45 17.96 12.61 -15.55
CA THR A 45 18.30 11.22 -15.89
C THR A 45 19.78 11.12 -16.24
N GLY A 46 20.52 10.24 -15.58
CA GLY A 46 21.95 9.98 -15.82
C GLY A 46 22.22 9.03 -17.00
N GLU A 47 21.18 8.65 -17.75
CA GLU A 47 21.26 7.76 -18.90
C GLU A 47 20.14 8.04 -19.92
N SER A 48 20.27 7.49 -21.12
CA SER A 48 19.27 7.63 -22.18
C SER A 48 18.10 6.68 -21.97
N VAL A 49 16.88 7.23 -22.01
CA VAL A 49 15.61 6.47 -21.95
C VAL A 49 14.88 6.42 -23.31
N ARG A 50 15.53 6.88 -24.38
CA ARG A 50 14.91 6.99 -25.71
C ARG A 50 14.58 5.60 -26.27
N GLY A 51 13.30 5.38 -26.57
CA GLY A 51 12.84 4.11 -27.15
C GLY A 51 12.76 2.95 -26.15
N GLN A 52 12.90 3.23 -24.84
CA GLN A 52 12.82 2.26 -23.75
C GLN A 52 11.54 2.42 -22.91
N ALA A 53 10.89 1.31 -22.56
CA ALA A 53 9.73 1.36 -21.67
C ALA A 53 10.20 1.83 -20.28
N ALA A 54 9.67 2.95 -19.80
CA ALA A 54 10.09 3.57 -18.53
C ALA A 54 8.97 3.44 -17.48
N TYR A 55 9.32 2.89 -16.33
CA TYR A 55 8.46 2.81 -15.15
C TYR A 55 9.04 3.69 -14.06
N VAL A 56 8.18 4.39 -13.33
CA VAL A 56 8.57 5.21 -12.18
C VAL A 56 7.88 4.63 -10.96
N ILE A 57 8.65 4.10 -10.00
CA ILE A 57 8.17 3.61 -8.73
C ILE A 57 8.31 4.74 -7.70
N GLN A 58 7.19 5.17 -7.14
CA GLN A 58 7.18 6.17 -6.07
C GLN A 58 6.05 5.86 -5.09
N SER A 59 6.31 6.07 -3.80
CA SER A 59 5.27 6.27 -2.79
C SER A 59 5.24 7.74 -2.34
N SER A 60 4.05 8.29 -2.20
CA SER A 60 3.85 9.69 -1.78
C SER A 60 3.92 9.84 -0.27
N CYS A 61 5.06 9.50 0.33
CA CYS A 61 5.24 9.50 1.78
C CYS A 61 6.08 10.68 2.29
N GLY A 62 5.84 11.11 3.53
CA GLY A 62 6.52 12.27 4.13
C GLY A 62 6.00 13.60 3.57
N LYS A 63 6.85 14.35 2.86
CA LYS A 63 6.45 15.61 2.22
C LYS A 63 5.75 15.30 0.88
N ILE A 64 4.45 15.01 0.97
CA ILE A 64 3.60 14.58 -0.16
C ILE A 64 3.83 15.47 -1.39
N ASN A 65 3.79 16.80 -1.21
CA ASN A 65 3.98 17.75 -2.31
C ASN A 65 5.34 17.59 -3.00
N ASP A 66 6.43 17.39 -2.24
CA ASP A 66 7.76 17.20 -2.82
C ASP A 66 7.82 15.87 -3.60
N THR A 67 7.33 14.77 -3.02
CA THR A 67 7.34 13.45 -3.66
C THR A 67 6.48 13.38 -4.92
N LEU A 68 5.38 14.13 -4.93
CA LEU A 68 4.52 14.28 -6.11
C LEU A 68 5.25 15.07 -7.20
N MET A 69 5.90 16.19 -6.84
CA MET A 69 6.70 16.97 -7.78
C MET A 69 7.86 16.16 -8.35
N GLU A 70 8.57 15.37 -7.54
CA GLU A 70 9.61 14.43 -8.01
C GLU A 70 9.06 13.48 -9.08
N SER A 71 7.90 12.87 -8.82
CA SER A 71 7.27 11.92 -9.76
C SER A 71 6.88 12.60 -11.06
N LEU A 72 6.20 13.74 -10.98
CA LEU A 72 5.74 14.48 -12.15
C LEU A 72 6.90 14.97 -13.01
N ILE A 73 7.98 15.46 -12.39
CA ILE A 73 9.17 15.89 -13.12
C ILE A 73 9.86 14.67 -13.76
N THR A 74 9.98 13.55 -13.06
CA THR A 74 10.57 12.31 -13.60
C THR A 74 9.79 11.81 -14.82
N ILE A 75 8.46 11.76 -14.72
CA ILE A 75 7.56 11.39 -15.82
C ILE A 75 7.74 12.36 -17.00
N ASN A 76 7.82 13.67 -16.74
CA ASN A 76 8.01 14.68 -17.78
C ASN A 76 9.37 14.51 -18.50
N VAL A 77 10.45 14.25 -17.77
CA VAL A 77 11.77 13.98 -18.36
C VAL A 77 11.72 12.73 -19.25
N CYS A 78 11.13 11.63 -18.78
CA CYS A 78 10.97 10.42 -19.57
C CYS A 78 10.13 10.64 -20.84
N LYS A 79 9.05 11.45 -20.73
CA LYS A 79 8.16 11.74 -21.85
C LYS A 79 8.80 12.64 -22.92
N THR A 80 9.55 13.66 -22.51
CA THR A 80 10.19 14.61 -23.44
C THR A 80 11.40 14.01 -24.15
N THR A 81 12.02 12.99 -23.57
CA THR A 81 13.16 12.26 -24.15
C THR A 81 12.73 11.08 -25.03
N TRP A 82 11.48 10.64 -24.92
CA TRP A 82 10.86 9.70 -25.85
C TRP A 82 10.65 10.35 -27.23
N PRO A 83 10.96 9.67 -28.34
CA PRO A 83 10.70 10.23 -29.66
C PRO A 83 9.19 10.24 -29.89
N THR A 84 8.56 11.39 -29.74
CA THR A 84 7.17 11.58 -30.18
C THR A 84 7.14 11.48 -31.71
N ARG A 85 6.23 10.64 -32.24
CA ARG A 85 5.77 10.83 -33.62
C ARG A 85 5.27 12.28 -33.71
N LYS A 86 5.95 13.10 -34.51
CA LYS A 86 5.48 14.45 -34.89
C LYS A 86 4.17 14.27 -35.65
N ASN A 87 3.06 14.37 -34.93
CA ASN A 87 1.69 14.63 -35.37
C ASN A 87 0.78 13.83 -34.44
N ASP A 88 0.38 14.46 -33.34
CA ASP A 88 -0.97 14.35 -32.79
C ASP A 88 -1.14 15.47 -31.75
N ASN A 89 -2.26 16.16 -31.87
CA ASN A 89 -2.57 17.42 -31.18
C ASN A 89 -2.41 17.32 -29.65
N ILE A 90 -2.03 18.45 -29.05
CA ILE A 90 -1.64 18.69 -27.63
C ILE A 90 -2.78 18.45 -26.61
N HIS A 91 -3.86 17.75 -26.97
CA HIS A 91 -5.05 17.57 -26.13
C HIS A 91 -5.21 16.20 -25.44
N ARG A 92 -4.19 15.32 -25.41
CA ARG A 92 -4.23 14.12 -24.56
C ARG A 92 -3.54 14.36 -23.22
N LEU A 93 -4.17 15.18 -22.37
CA LEU A 93 -3.96 15.11 -20.93
C LEU A 93 -4.55 13.77 -20.44
N PHE A 94 -3.69 12.77 -20.36
CA PHE A 94 -3.82 11.53 -19.57
C PHE A 94 -5.15 10.75 -19.68
N TYR A 95 -5.23 9.86 -20.68
CA TYR A 95 -5.87 8.56 -20.49
C TYR A 95 -4.73 7.53 -20.47
N ILE A 96 -4.02 7.45 -19.33
CA ILE A 96 -3.03 6.40 -19.08
C ILE A 96 -3.78 5.29 -18.32
N PRO A 97 -3.66 4.01 -18.71
CA PRO A 97 -4.23 2.92 -17.92
C PRO A 97 -3.65 2.99 -16.50
N VAL A 98 -4.53 2.98 -15.52
CA VAL A 98 -4.17 2.89 -14.11
C VAL A 98 -4.49 1.46 -13.69
N ASP A 99 -3.45 0.69 -13.37
CA ASP A 99 -3.61 -0.64 -12.79
C ASP A 99 -3.68 -0.51 -11.27
N ASP A 100 -4.83 -0.88 -10.71
CA ASP A 100 -5.02 -0.98 -9.26
C ASP A 100 -4.73 -2.43 -8.83
N PHE A 101 -3.63 -2.63 -8.11
CA PHE A 101 -3.18 -3.97 -7.72
C PHE A 101 -3.95 -4.49 -6.52
N CYS A 102 -4.46 -5.72 -6.64
CA CYS A 102 -5.15 -6.36 -5.53
C CYS A 102 -4.15 -6.82 -4.46
N VAL A 103 -4.45 -6.51 -3.20
CA VAL A 103 -3.63 -6.87 -2.03
C VAL A 103 -4.03 -8.22 -1.43
N GLU A 104 -5.08 -8.84 -1.96
CA GLU A 104 -5.56 -10.16 -1.55
C GLU A 104 -4.44 -11.21 -1.43
N PRO A 105 -3.51 -11.35 -2.39
CA PRO A 105 -2.42 -12.33 -2.26
C PRO A 105 -1.52 -12.06 -1.04
N ALA A 106 -1.28 -10.79 -0.72
CA ALA A 106 -0.46 -10.40 0.42
C ALA A 106 -1.18 -10.64 1.75
N VAL A 107 -2.49 -10.37 1.82
CA VAL A 107 -3.33 -10.70 2.97
C VAL A 107 -3.32 -12.21 3.21
N LEU A 108 -3.65 -13.01 2.19
CA LEU A 108 -3.68 -14.47 2.31
C LEU A 108 -2.33 -15.05 2.73
N TRP A 109 -1.23 -14.52 2.20
CA TRP A 109 0.11 -14.92 2.62
C TRP A 109 0.37 -14.61 4.10
N GLY A 110 0.01 -13.41 4.56
CA GLY A 110 0.09 -13.04 5.98
C GLY A 110 -0.68 -14.01 6.88
N ILE A 111 -1.91 -14.38 6.47
CA ILE A 111 -2.72 -15.37 7.21
C ILE A 111 -2.04 -16.73 7.29
N GLN A 112 -1.48 -17.19 6.17
CA GLN A 112 -0.85 -18.52 6.09
C GLN A 112 0.43 -18.62 6.91
N GLU A 113 1.22 -17.55 6.97
CA GLU A 113 2.43 -17.49 7.80
C GLU A 113 2.09 -17.44 9.29
N ASP A 114 1.09 -16.63 9.68
CA ASP A 114 0.75 -16.41 11.08
C ASP A 114 -0.17 -17.48 11.68
N ILE A 115 -0.79 -18.33 10.86
CA ILE A 115 -1.74 -19.37 11.27
C ILE A 115 -1.28 -20.70 10.70
N ALA A 116 -0.45 -21.41 11.47
CA ALA A 116 -0.15 -22.81 11.23
C ALA A 116 -1.47 -23.61 11.18
N ASP A 117 -1.64 -24.41 10.14
CA ASP A 117 -2.87 -25.14 9.79
C ASP A 117 -4.01 -24.21 9.32
N PHE A 118 -4.01 -23.82 8.05
CA PHE A 118 -5.09 -23.08 7.36
C PHE A 118 -6.37 -23.94 7.21
N HIS A 119 -6.88 -24.45 8.33
CA HIS A 119 -8.14 -25.18 8.48
C HIS A 119 -9.18 -24.37 9.27
N TRP A 120 -8.83 -23.16 9.72
CA TRP A 120 -9.69 -22.29 10.50
C TRP A 120 -10.66 -21.48 9.62
N LYS A 121 -11.80 -21.17 10.20
CA LYS A 121 -12.79 -20.23 9.69
C LYS A 121 -12.25 -18.80 9.85
N CYS A 122 -12.07 -18.07 8.75
CA CYS A 122 -11.55 -16.71 8.72
C CYS A 122 -12.63 -15.71 8.28
N ILE A 123 -12.71 -14.57 8.95
CA ILE A 123 -13.63 -13.49 8.57
C ILE A 123 -12.84 -12.22 8.23
N ILE A 124 -13.01 -11.70 7.02
CA ILE A 124 -12.38 -10.44 6.59
C ILE A 124 -13.33 -9.28 6.90
N VAL A 125 -12.89 -8.35 7.73
CA VAL A 125 -13.70 -7.25 8.23
C VAL A 125 -13.22 -5.94 7.63
N SER A 126 -14.09 -5.27 6.88
CA SER A 126 -13.79 -3.91 6.40
C SER A 126 -14.28 -2.86 7.39
N LEU A 127 -13.46 -1.83 7.59
CA LEU A 127 -13.75 -0.73 8.51
C LEU A 127 -14.78 0.27 8.01
N GLN A 128 -15.12 0.19 6.72
CA GLN A 128 -16.08 1.09 6.10
C GLN A 128 -16.96 0.33 5.12
N THR A 129 -18.16 0.84 4.89
CA THR A 129 -19.08 0.29 3.87
C THR A 129 -18.48 0.34 2.47
N GLY A 130 -17.64 1.35 2.17
CA GLY A 130 -16.94 1.48 0.89
C GLY A 130 -15.93 0.35 0.60
N GLY A 131 -15.43 -0.33 1.64
CA GLY A 131 -14.49 -1.46 1.49
C GLY A 131 -15.17 -2.80 1.20
N ALA A 132 -16.51 -2.85 1.09
CA ALA A 132 -17.26 -4.08 0.81
C ALA A 132 -16.75 -4.82 -0.44
N LYS A 133 -16.47 -4.10 -1.53
CA LYS A 133 -15.94 -4.70 -2.77
C LYS A 133 -14.59 -5.41 -2.57
N LYS A 134 -13.77 -4.94 -1.63
CA LYS A 134 -12.47 -5.55 -1.35
C LYS A 134 -12.62 -6.81 -0.53
N VAL A 135 -13.35 -6.74 0.58
CA VAL A 135 -13.50 -7.91 1.46
C VAL A 135 -14.32 -9.02 0.83
N THR A 136 -15.22 -8.69 -0.09
CA THR A 136 -15.98 -9.69 -0.85
C THR A 136 -15.16 -10.39 -1.92
N SER A 137 -14.00 -9.87 -2.36
CA SER A 137 -13.14 -10.58 -3.33
C SER A 137 -12.57 -11.87 -2.75
N PHE A 138 -12.46 -11.95 -1.42
CA PHE A 138 -11.95 -13.12 -0.71
C PHE A 138 -12.97 -14.25 -0.60
N LEU A 139 -14.24 -14.04 -0.96
CA LEU A 139 -15.30 -15.04 -0.81
C LEU A 139 -15.19 -16.24 -1.75
N ASP A 140 -14.36 -16.13 -2.80
CA ASP A 140 -14.05 -17.25 -3.68
C ASP A 140 -13.21 -18.33 -2.95
N ARG A 141 -12.70 -18.03 -1.74
CA ARG A 141 -11.92 -18.94 -0.91
C ARG A 141 -12.81 -19.75 0.03
N PRO A 142 -12.56 -21.06 0.19
CA PRO A 142 -13.28 -21.86 1.18
C PRO A 142 -12.97 -21.37 2.61
N ASN A 143 -13.97 -21.42 3.49
CA ASN A 143 -13.88 -21.04 4.91
C ASN A 143 -13.56 -19.55 5.17
N VAL A 144 -13.82 -18.68 4.19
CA VAL A 144 -13.73 -17.23 4.36
C VAL A 144 -15.12 -16.61 4.34
N GLU A 145 -15.44 -15.84 5.38
CA GLU A 145 -16.59 -14.95 5.44
C GLU A 145 -16.12 -13.49 5.46
N PHE A 146 -17.07 -12.55 5.42
CA PHE A 146 -16.76 -11.13 5.59
C PHE A 146 -17.71 -10.45 6.55
N ALA A 147 -17.25 -9.35 7.13
CA ALA A 147 -18.10 -8.42 7.87
C ALA A 147 -17.78 -6.98 7.52
N LEU A 148 -18.70 -6.08 7.83
CA LEU A 148 -18.58 -4.65 7.52
C LEU A 148 -18.93 -3.80 8.72
N PHE A 149 -18.06 -2.84 9.01
CA PHE A 149 -18.43 -1.74 9.89
C PHE A 149 -19.22 -0.67 9.14
N HIS A 150 -20.31 -0.24 9.76
CA HIS A 150 -21.10 0.89 9.36
C HIS A 150 -21.15 1.90 10.50
N GLN A 151 -20.66 3.10 10.25
CA GLN A 151 -20.76 4.21 11.18
C GLN A 151 -22.03 5.01 10.89
N GLU A 152 -22.90 5.18 11.88
CA GLU A 152 -24.04 6.10 11.82
C GLU A 152 -23.75 7.40 12.59
N GLY A 153 -24.04 8.53 11.95
CA GLY A 153 -23.96 9.87 12.55
C GLY A 153 -22.83 10.73 11.98
N ARG A 154 -23.13 12.00 11.71
CA ARG A 154 -22.15 13.08 11.44
C ARG A 154 -22.22 14.19 12.49
N ALA A 155 -22.91 13.95 13.60
CA ALA A 155 -23.19 14.96 14.61
C ALA A 155 -22.23 14.81 15.79
N ILE A 156 -21.75 15.96 16.29
CA ILE A 156 -20.80 16.12 17.39
C ILE A 156 -21.28 15.30 18.60
N GLY A 157 -20.53 14.27 19.00
CA GLY A 157 -20.69 13.68 20.32
C GLY A 157 -20.29 12.21 20.43
N VAL A 158 -20.87 11.31 19.64
CA VAL A 158 -20.55 9.87 19.69
C VAL A 158 -20.89 9.23 18.35
N ASP A 159 -19.86 8.74 17.65
CA ASP A 159 -20.02 7.90 16.47
C ASP A 159 -20.42 6.48 16.92
N ARG A 160 -21.61 6.01 16.53
CA ARG A 160 -22.00 4.61 16.75
C ARG A 160 -21.52 3.77 15.58
N MET A 161 -20.85 2.67 15.88
CA MET A 161 -20.38 1.72 14.90
C MET A 161 -21.20 0.43 15.02
N PHE A 162 -21.76 0.00 13.89
CA PHE A 162 -22.50 -1.25 13.74
C PHE A 162 -21.65 -2.22 12.94
N LEU A 163 -21.64 -3.50 13.34
CA LEU A 163 -21.04 -4.57 12.56
C LEU A 163 -22.15 -5.35 11.84
N ALA A 164 -22.08 -5.42 10.52
CA ALA A 164 -22.86 -6.35 9.72
C ALA A 164 -22.02 -7.60 9.47
N GLY A 165 -22.33 -8.70 10.19
CA GLY A 165 -21.61 -9.97 10.18
C GLY A 165 -21.43 -10.52 11.60
N ASP A 166 -21.04 -11.79 11.74
CA ASP A 166 -20.78 -12.42 13.04
C ASP A 166 -19.37 -13.00 13.09
N ALA A 167 -18.53 -12.43 13.94
CA ALA A 167 -17.13 -12.84 14.08
C ALA A 167 -16.86 -13.77 15.25
N ARG A 168 -17.90 -14.15 16.02
CA ARG A 168 -17.72 -14.93 17.25
C ARG A 168 -17.09 -16.29 16.96
N GLY A 169 -15.93 -16.54 17.56
CA GLY A 169 -15.17 -17.78 17.36
C GLY A 169 -14.47 -17.89 15.99
N TRP A 170 -14.46 -16.82 15.20
CA TRP A 170 -13.70 -16.75 13.94
C TRP A 170 -12.33 -16.09 14.17
N VAL A 171 -11.36 -16.42 13.32
CA VAL A 171 -10.18 -15.58 13.16
C VAL A 171 -10.58 -14.37 12.32
N SER A 172 -10.50 -13.19 12.91
CA SER A 172 -10.87 -11.95 12.24
C SER A 172 -9.66 -11.20 11.72
N ILE A 173 -9.78 -10.72 10.49
CA ILE A 173 -8.78 -9.86 9.86
C ILE A 173 -9.41 -8.52 9.55
N LEU A 174 -8.93 -7.47 10.21
CA LEU A 174 -9.42 -6.13 10.02
C LEU A 174 -8.66 -5.48 8.88
N MET A 175 -9.29 -5.38 7.71
CA MET A 175 -8.64 -4.88 6.50
C MET A 175 -9.04 -3.41 6.25
N ASP A 176 -8.03 -2.56 6.10
CA ASP A 176 -8.20 -1.17 5.66
C ASP A 176 -7.02 -0.73 4.78
N ASP A 177 -7.24 0.28 3.94
CA ASP A 177 -6.20 0.79 3.04
C ASP A 177 -5.17 1.60 3.82
N MET A 178 -5.61 2.43 4.75
CA MET A 178 -4.76 3.36 5.47
C MET A 178 -5.23 3.49 6.92
N PRO A 179 -4.33 3.31 7.91
CA PRO A 179 -4.71 3.32 9.31
C PRO A 179 -5.06 4.75 9.74
N HIS A 180 -6.33 5.01 10.02
CA HIS A 180 -6.70 6.16 10.84
C HIS A 180 -6.60 5.78 12.33
N VAL A 181 -5.55 6.27 12.98
CA VAL A 181 -5.14 5.93 14.36
C VAL A 181 -6.29 5.93 15.37
N ALA A 182 -7.14 6.96 15.34
CA ALA A 182 -8.25 7.08 16.29
C ALA A 182 -9.38 6.07 16.03
N GLN A 183 -9.68 5.81 14.76
CA GLN A 183 -10.73 4.87 14.38
C GLN A 183 -10.27 3.44 14.70
N HIS A 184 -9.02 3.12 14.35
CA HIS A 184 -8.44 1.81 14.63
C HIS A 184 -8.52 1.45 16.11
N THR A 185 -8.00 2.28 17.03
CA THR A 185 -8.02 1.95 18.46
C THR A 185 -9.43 1.72 19.02
N MET A 186 -10.39 2.59 18.68
CA MET A 186 -11.79 2.44 19.16
C MET A 186 -12.45 1.17 18.62
N LEU A 187 -12.20 0.86 17.34
CA LEU A 187 -12.71 -0.34 16.69
C LEU A 187 -12.09 -1.60 17.28
N GLN A 188 -10.79 -1.62 17.55
CA GLN A 188 -10.10 -2.75 18.15
C GLN A 188 -10.71 -3.15 19.49
N GLU A 189 -10.93 -2.19 20.39
CA GLU A 189 -11.53 -2.45 21.70
C GLU A 189 -12.96 -2.98 21.58
N SER A 190 -13.80 -2.27 20.80
CA SER A 190 -15.21 -2.63 20.63
C SER A 190 -15.37 -3.99 19.97
N TYR A 191 -14.51 -4.30 19.00
CA TYR A 191 -14.55 -5.53 18.24
C TYR A 191 -14.01 -6.73 19.04
N TYR A 192 -12.97 -6.52 19.86
CA TYR A 192 -12.48 -7.56 20.76
C TYR A 192 -13.57 -8.05 21.72
N LEU A 193 -14.44 -7.15 22.19
CA LEU A 193 -15.60 -7.49 23.02
C LEU A 193 -16.67 -8.32 22.29
N LEU A 194 -16.65 -8.36 20.95
CA LEU A 194 -17.56 -9.22 20.17
C LEU A 194 -17.12 -10.69 20.16
N GLY A 195 -15.96 -11.03 20.73
CA GLY A 195 -15.49 -12.41 20.90
C GLY A 195 -14.94 -13.13 19.66
N PRO A 196 -14.19 -12.46 18.75
CA PRO A 196 -13.39 -13.19 17.77
C PRO A 196 -12.36 -14.08 18.50
N LEU A 197 -12.01 -15.21 17.89
CA LEU A 197 -10.99 -16.11 18.43
C LEU A 197 -9.61 -15.45 18.43
N ARG A 198 -9.31 -14.74 17.34
CA ARG A 198 -8.10 -13.94 17.14
C ARG A 198 -8.45 -12.73 16.29
N PHE A 199 -7.71 -11.65 16.49
CA PHE A 199 -7.94 -10.39 15.82
C PHE A 199 -6.63 -9.85 15.24
N MET A 200 -6.58 -9.71 13.91
CA MET A 200 -5.38 -9.38 13.14
C MET A 200 -5.65 -8.15 12.25
N PRO A 201 -5.24 -6.95 12.69
CA PRO A 201 -5.24 -5.78 11.84
C PRO A 201 -4.29 -5.92 10.66
N PHE A 202 -4.79 -5.62 9.46
CA PHE A 202 -4.03 -5.58 8.23
C PHE A 202 -4.26 -4.23 7.53
N PHE A 203 -3.18 -3.50 7.26
CA PHE A 203 -3.23 -2.26 6.49
C PHE A 203 -2.41 -2.34 5.21
N ILE A 204 -2.98 -1.87 4.11
CA ILE A 204 -2.22 -1.76 2.86
C ILE A 204 -1.09 -0.73 3.04
N HIS A 205 -1.42 0.48 3.47
CA HIS A 205 -0.48 1.59 3.60
C HIS A 205 -0.19 1.89 5.06
N GLY A 206 1.02 1.58 5.55
CA GLY A 206 1.44 1.78 6.95
C GLY A 206 1.64 3.24 7.39
N ILE A 207 0.75 4.18 7.08
CA ILE A 207 0.92 5.60 7.43
C ILE A 207 0.70 5.85 8.93
N PHE A 208 1.68 5.48 9.74
CA PHE A 208 1.67 5.71 11.18
C PHE A 208 2.22 7.11 11.51
N SER A 209 1.33 8.10 11.61
CA SER A 209 1.70 9.47 11.98
C SER A 209 1.19 9.84 13.38
N GLY A 210 1.81 10.85 14.01
CA GLY A 210 1.40 11.34 15.33
C GLY A 210 1.47 10.27 16.41
N SER A 211 0.33 9.99 17.06
CA SER A 211 0.23 8.99 18.15
C SER A 211 0.02 7.54 17.66
N ALA A 212 0.10 7.27 16.36
CA ALA A 212 -0.13 5.94 15.78
C ALA A 212 0.59 4.81 16.51
N VAL A 213 1.92 4.95 16.64
CA VAL A 213 2.79 3.92 17.22
C VAL A 213 2.44 3.64 18.68
N SER A 214 2.23 4.68 19.49
CA SER A 214 1.88 4.49 20.90
C SER A 214 0.52 3.83 21.06
N ARG A 215 -0.45 4.16 20.18
CA ARG A 215 -1.76 3.50 20.19
C ARG A 215 -1.70 2.04 19.78
N ILE A 216 -0.90 1.70 18.77
CA ILE A 216 -0.70 0.31 18.35
C ILE A 216 -0.04 -0.49 19.48
N ASN A 217 0.96 0.06 20.14
CA ASN A 217 1.61 -0.58 21.29
C ASN A 217 0.60 -0.88 22.41
N ASN A 218 -0.31 0.06 22.70
CA ASN A 218 -1.33 -0.06 23.74
C ASN A 218 -2.57 -0.87 23.31
N ALA A 219 -2.72 -1.21 22.03
CA ALA A 219 -3.86 -1.95 21.52
C ALA A 219 -3.87 -3.40 22.00
N ALA A 220 -5.06 -3.99 22.07
CA ALA A 220 -5.26 -5.40 22.42
C ALA A 220 -4.69 -6.37 21.37
N SER A 221 -4.48 -5.93 20.12
CA SER A 221 -3.91 -6.76 19.07
C SER A 221 -2.48 -7.21 19.38
N GLU A 222 -2.18 -8.46 19.05
CA GLU A 222 -0.85 -9.07 19.18
C GLU A 222 0.13 -8.49 18.16
N ALA A 223 -0.33 -8.33 16.93
CA ALA A 223 0.43 -7.80 15.81
C ALA A 223 -0.45 -6.88 14.94
N VAL A 224 0.18 -6.10 14.08
CA VAL A 224 -0.43 -5.29 13.03
C VAL A 224 0.37 -5.52 11.76
N ASP A 225 -0.26 -6.14 10.77
CA ASP A 225 0.34 -6.39 9.47
C ASP A 225 0.21 -5.16 8.59
N VAL A 226 1.31 -4.75 7.96
CA VAL A 226 1.31 -3.70 6.95
C VAL A 226 2.14 -4.08 5.75
N THR A 227 1.79 -3.59 4.56
CA THR A 227 2.67 -3.79 3.41
C THR A 227 3.83 -2.78 3.40
N ASN A 228 4.90 -3.11 2.67
CA ASN A 228 6.02 -2.20 2.42
C ASN A 228 5.75 -1.13 1.34
N THR A 229 4.49 -0.76 1.06
CA THR A 229 4.15 0.38 0.19
C THR A 229 4.68 1.72 0.74
N PHE A 230 4.82 1.83 2.06
CA PHE A 230 5.44 2.96 2.75
C PHE A 230 6.69 2.50 3.51
N PRO A 231 7.74 3.33 3.60
CA PRO A 231 8.94 2.99 4.36
C PRO A 231 8.68 3.08 5.87
N GLU A 232 8.66 1.94 6.55
CA GLU A 232 8.30 1.85 7.98
C GLU A 232 9.50 1.62 8.93
N LYS A 233 10.74 1.57 8.41
CA LYS A 233 11.93 1.19 9.21
C LYS A 233 12.09 2.00 10.50
N ASP A 234 11.92 3.31 10.45
CA ASP A 234 12.08 4.19 11.62
C ASP A 234 10.97 4.03 12.65
N LYS A 235 9.80 3.53 12.24
CA LYS A 235 8.64 3.35 13.12
C LYS A 235 8.60 1.96 13.74
N MET A 236 9.08 0.95 13.01
CA MET A 236 9.24 -0.42 13.51
C MET A 236 10.23 -0.51 14.67
N THR A 237 11.24 0.37 14.74
CA THR A 237 12.14 0.43 15.90
C THR A 237 11.42 0.86 17.19
N HIS A 238 10.26 1.50 17.07
CA HIS A 238 9.44 1.98 18.18
C HIS A 238 8.17 1.12 18.41
N CYS A 239 7.95 0.08 17.60
CA CYS A 239 6.78 -0.78 17.67
C CYS A 239 7.11 -2.21 17.22
N SER A 240 7.28 -3.13 18.17
CA SER A 240 7.53 -4.55 17.86
C SER A 240 6.30 -5.29 17.34
N LYS A 241 5.11 -4.70 17.47
CA LYS A 241 3.85 -5.28 16.96
C LYS A 241 3.66 -5.09 15.46
N VAL A 242 4.37 -4.17 14.82
CA VAL A 242 4.22 -3.92 13.37
C VAL A 242 5.03 -4.96 12.59
N LEU A 243 4.33 -5.78 11.82
CA LEU A 243 4.91 -6.76 10.90
C LEU A 243 4.78 -6.23 9.47
N VAL A 244 5.83 -6.42 8.66
CA VAL A 244 5.87 -5.89 7.30
C VAL A 244 5.81 -7.02 6.27
N ILE A 245 4.77 -6.97 5.44
CA ILE A 245 4.55 -7.88 4.33
C ILE A 245 5.17 -7.29 3.07
N ASP A 246 6.02 -8.06 2.41
CA ASP A 246 6.75 -7.63 1.23
C ASP A 246 5.94 -7.84 -0.05
N ILE A 247 5.44 -6.76 -0.64
CA ILE A 247 4.67 -6.81 -1.90
C ILE A 247 5.53 -6.58 -3.15
N SER A 248 6.87 -6.55 -3.01
CA SER A 248 7.75 -6.34 -4.17
C SER A 248 7.58 -7.40 -5.25
N MET A 249 7.08 -8.60 -4.91
CA MET A 249 6.75 -9.64 -5.90
C MET A 249 5.63 -9.20 -6.83
N ILE A 250 4.55 -8.70 -6.23
CA ILE A 250 3.33 -8.30 -6.94
C ILE A 250 3.67 -7.16 -7.90
N LEU A 251 4.46 -6.18 -7.41
CA LEU A 251 4.92 -5.05 -8.22
C LEU A 251 5.93 -5.46 -9.30
N ALA A 252 6.81 -6.42 -9.02
CA ALA A 252 7.78 -6.91 -10.01
C ALA A 252 7.08 -7.65 -11.15
N GLU A 253 6.11 -8.51 -10.83
CA GLU A 253 5.32 -9.25 -11.82
C GLU A 253 4.50 -8.29 -12.70
N ALA A 254 3.95 -7.24 -12.10
CA ALA A 254 3.22 -6.21 -12.83
C ALA A 254 4.07 -5.42 -13.83
N ILE A 255 5.34 -5.19 -13.49
CA ILE A 255 6.30 -4.49 -14.36
C ILE A 255 6.88 -5.46 -15.41
N HIS A 256 6.80 -6.77 -15.18
CA HIS A 256 7.29 -7.78 -16.10
C HIS A 256 6.44 -7.77 -17.38
N VAL A 257 7.03 -7.28 -18.48
CA VAL A 257 6.44 -7.41 -19.81
C VAL A 257 6.90 -8.75 -20.39
N PRO A 258 6.00 -9.71 -20.68
CA PRO A 258 6.39 -10.94 -21.36
C PRO A 258 7.01 -10.59 -22.73
N LEU A 259 8.20 -11.16 -22.99
CA LEU A 259 8.95 -11.00 -24.24
C LEU A 259 8.22 -11.57 -25.46
#